data_AF-A0A1Q7NL19-F1
#
_entry.id   AF-A0A1Q7NL19-F1
#
_cell.length_a   1.000
_cell.length_b   1.000
_cell.length_c   1.000
_cell.angle_alpha   90.00
_cell.angle_beta   90.00
_cell.angle_gamma   90.00
#
_symmetry.space_group_name_H-M   'P 1'
#
loop_
_entity.id
_entity.type
_entity.pdbx_description
1 polymer ?
#
loop_
_entity_poly.entity_id
_entity_poly.type
_entity_poly.pdbx_seq_one_letter_code
_entity_poly.pdbx_strand_id
1 'polypeptide(L)'
;MCAARDQHFVVDGPVQNGCPGEAVTPPEIFLAGVATCGVELLQVIARDESIPLRSVSAQIDGWIDREHPVRTDVMVFNGARLKLLLDGVTREQADGLVEKFKSR
;
A
#
# COMPACT_ATOMS: atom_id res chain seq x y z
N MET A 1 -5.87 -3.55 -22.00
CA MET A 1 -6.83 -4.08 -21.02
C MET A 1 -6.05 -4.71 -19.89
N CYS A 2 -6.20 -4.21 -18.65
CA CYS A 2 -5.57 -4.78 -17.45
C CYS A 2 -6.59 -5.72 -16.77
N ALA A 3 -6.22 -6.98 -16.56
CA ALA A 3 -7.10 -7.98 -15.96
C ALA A 3 -6.32 -8.92 -15.04
N ALA A 4 -6.97 -9.40 -13.98
CA ALA A 4 -6.46 -10.44 -13.11
C ALA A 4 -7.56 -11.50 -12.91
N ARG A 5 -7.34 -12.70 -13.43
CA ARG A 5 -8.36 -13.75 -13.54
C ARG A 5 -9.60 -13.21 -14.28
N ASP A 6 -10.75 -13.18 -13.62
CA ASP A 6 -12.04 -12.70 -14.10
C ASP A 6 -12.33 -11.24 -13.71
N GLN A 7 -11.38 -10.56 -13.06
CA GLN A 7 -11.52 -9.16 -12.64
C GLN A 7 -10.93 -8.23 -13.70
N HIS A 8 -11.69 -7.20 -14.04
CA HIS A 8 -11.29 -6.17 -15.01
C HIS A 8 -11.04 -4.85 -14.29
N PHE A 9 -9.89 -4.23 -14.56
CA PHE A 9 -9.53 -2.95 -13.98
C PHE A 9 -9.64 -1.87 -15.04
N VAL A 10 -10.41 -0.83 -14.75
CA VAL A 10 -10.40 0.42 -15.51
C VAL A 10 -9.28 1.26 -14.95
N VAL A 11 -8.20 1.41 -15.72
CA VAL A 11 -6.98 2.11 -15.32
C VAL A 11 -6.65 3.14 -16.38
N ASP A 12 -6.49 4.39 -15.97
CA ASP A 12 -6.09 5.49 -16.84
C ASP A 12 -4.67 5.97 -16.49
N GLY A 13 -4.03 6.75 -17.36
CA GLY A 13 -2.73 7.33 -17.04
C GLY A 13 -2.84 8.54 -16.09
N PRO A 14 -1.78 8.88 -15.36
CA PRO A 14 -1.73 10.10 -14.56
C PRO A 14 -1.81 11.35 -15.44
N VAL A 15 -2.53 12.38 -14.99
CA VAL A 15 -2.62 13.68 -15.68
C VAL A 15 -1.26 14.34 -15.89
N GLN A 16 -0.30 14.08 -14.99
CA GLN A 16 1.07 14.58 -15.07
C GLN A 16 1.86 13.98 -16.24
N ASN A 17 1.38 12.87 -16.81
CA ASN A 17 1.91 12.25 -18.02
C ASN A 17 1.11 12.65 -19.29
N GLY A 18 0.17 13.60 -19.17
CA GLY A 18 -0.67 14.06 -20.29
C GLY A 18 -1.88 13.19 -20.58
N CYS A 19 -2.27 12.30 -19.66
CA CYS A 19 -3.46 11.44 -19.78
C CYS A 19 -4.71 12.14 -19.20
N PRO A 20 -5.93 11.65 -19.52
CA PRO A 20 -7.18 12.26 -19.03
C PRO A 20 -7.33 12.25 -17.50
N GLY A 21 -6.88 11.18 -16.84
CA GLY A 21 -7.01 10.99 -15.39
C GLY A 21 -8.44 10.70 -14.92
N GLU A 22 -9.24 10.01 -15.73
CA GLU A 22 -10.67 9.77 -15.47
C GLU A 22 -10.94 8.54 -14.59
N ALA A 23 -9.96 7.67 -14.42
CA ALA A 23 -10.02 6.48 -13.58
C ALA A 23 -8.77 6.37 -12.71
N VAL A 24 -8.73 5.34 -11.85
CA VAL A 24 -7.55 5.05 -11.03
C VAL A 24 -6.31 4.87 -11.91
N THR A 25 -5.19 5.36 -11.42
CA THR A 25 -3.93 5.39 -12.15
C THR A 25 -3.02 4.21 -11.74
N PRO A 26 -2.04 3.82 -12.57
CA PRO A 26 -1.11 2.75 -12.21
C PRO A 26 -0.39 2.99 -10.88
N PRO A 27 0.09 4.21 -10.55
CA PRO A 27 0.68 4.49 -9.24
C PRO A 27 -0.29 4.25 -8.08
N GLU A 28 -1.57 4.62 -8.23
CA GLU A 28 -2.59 4.43 -7.18
C GLU A 28 -2.92 2.95 -6.98
N ILE A 29 -3.07 2.18 -8.07
CA ILE A 29 -3.28 0.72 -7.98
C ILE A 29 -2.07 0.04 -7.36
N PHE A 30 -0.84 0.45 -7.72
CA PHE A 30 0.37 -0.09 -7.12
C PHE A 30 0.39 0.13 -5.61
N LEU A 31 0.14 1.36 -5.16
CA LEU A 31 0.08 1.68 -3.73
C LEU A 31 -1.05 0.92 -3.03
N ALA A 32 -2.23 0.83 -3.62
CA ALA A 32 -3.34 0.03 -3.09
C ALA A 32 -2.95 -1.46 -2.94
N GLY A 33 -2.21 -2.01 -3.90
CA GLY A 33 -1.64 -3.36 -3.83
C GLY A 33 -0.68 -3.52 -2.65
N VAL A 34 0.23 -2.56 -2.43
CA VAL A 34 1.14 -2.57 -1.27
C VAL A 34 0.36 -2.50 0.04
N ALA A 35 -0.63 -1.60 0.15
CA ALA A 35 -1.43 -1.44 1.36
C ALA A 35 -2.26 -2.70 1.69
N THR A 36 -2.89 -3.30 0.68
CA THR A 36 -3.69 -4.52 0.85
C THR A 36 -2.83 -5.74 1.20
N CYS A 37 -1.63 -5.84 0.63
CA CYS A 37 -0.64 -6.83 1.02
C CYS A 37 -0.26 -6.69 2.51
N GLY A 38 -0.01 -5.46 2.98
CA GLY A 38 0.29 -5.23 4.40
C GLY A 38 -0.88 -5.57 5.34
N VAL A 39 -2.11 -5.25 4.94
CA VAL A 39 -3.33 -5.64 5.68
C VAL A 39 -3.44 -7.15 5.82
N GLU A 40 -3.27 -7.88 4.70
CA GLU A 40 -3.34 -9.34 4.67
C GLU A 40 -2.25 -9.96 5.56
N LEU A 41 -1.01 -9.50 5.44
CA LEU A 41 0.11 -10.02 6.21
C LEU A 41 -0.07 -9.83 7.72
N LEU A 42 -0.59 -8.68 8.16
CA LEU A 42 -0.89 -8.43 9.57
C LEU A 42 -1.98 -9.35 10.11
N GLN A 43 -3.01 -9.62 9.31
CA GLN A 43 -4.06 -10.57 9.68
C GLN A 43 -3.52 -12.00 9.81
N VAL A 44 -2.62 -12.41 8.90
CA VAL A 44 -1.94 -13.70 8.96
C VAL A 44 -1.09 -13.83 10.21
N ILE A 45 -0.20 -12.86 10.48
CA ILE A 45 0.68 -12.88 11.66
C ILE A 45 -0.15 -12.90 12.96
N ALA A 46 -1.18 -12.06 13.05
CA ALA A 46 -2.02 -12.00 14.24
C ALA A 46 -2.74 -13.33 14.51
N ARG A 47 -3.24 -13.99 13.46
CA ARG A 47 -3.87 -15.31 13.57
C ARG A 47 -2.86 -16.37 14.01
N ASP A 48 -1.69 -16.42 13.38
CA ASP A 48 -0.67 -17.44 13.65
C ASP A 48 -0.12 -17.33 15.09
N GLU A 49 -0.14 -16.13 15.67
CA GLU A 49 0.31 -15.85 17.04
C GLU A 49 -0.82 -15.74 18.07
N SER A 50 -2.07 -16.01 17.67
CA SER A 50 -3.24 -15.90 18.55
C SER A 50 -3.42 -14.50 19.19
N ILE A 51 -3.02 -13.45 18.46
CA ILE A 51 -3.25 -12.05 18.85
C ILE A 51 -4.70 -11.68 18.48
N PRO A 52 -5.49 -11.06 19.39
CA PRO A 52 -6.91 -10.80 19.16
C PRO A 52 -7.17 -9.57 18.27
N LEU A 53 -6.49 -9.48 17.12
CA LEU A 53 -6.70 -8.42 16.13
C LEU A 53 -8.11 -8.54 15.53
N ARG A 54 -8.97 -7.56 15.82
CA ARG A 54 -10.37 -7.54 15.36
C ARG A 54 -10.49 -6.94 13.96
N SER A 55 -9.79 -5.86 13.69
CA SER A 55 -9.75 -5.25 12.37
C SER A 55 -8.44 -4.53 12.12
N VAL A 56 -8.07 -4.43 10.84
CA VAL A 56 -6.94 -3.64 10.36
C VAL A 56 -7.33 -2.93 9.07
N SER A 57 -6.91 -1.68 8.95
CA SER A 57 -7.04 -0.89 7.72
C SER A 57 -5.73 -0.15 7.45
N ALA A 58 -5.49 0.17 6.19
CA ALA A 58 -4.29 0.85 5.74
C ALA A 58 -4.62 2.08 4.90
N GLN A 59 -3.88 3.15 5.12
CA GLN A 59 -3.78 4.28 4.20
C GLN A 59 -2.33 4.39 3.75
N ILE A 60 -2.11 4.60 2.46
CA ILE A 60 -0.76 4.73 1.91
C ILE A 60 -0.67 6.00 1.05
N ASP A 61 0.39 6.77 1.27
CA ASP A 61 0.73 7.93 0.46
C ASP A 61 2.09 7.67 -0.18
N GLY A 62 2.21 7.81 -1.50
CA GLY A 62 3.49 7.78 -2.23
C GLY A 62 3.82 9.17 -2.76
N TRP A 63 5.09 9.55 -2.79
CA TRP A 63 5.53 10.85 -3.32
C TRP A 63 6.71 10.73 -4.26
N ILE A 64 6.79 11.69 -5.18
CA ILE A 64 7.91 11.90 -6.11
C ILE A 64 8.42 13.31 -5.87
N ASP A 65 9.71 13.43 -5.57
CA ASP A 65 10.45 14.68 -5.55
C ASP A 65 11.16 14.83 -6.91
N ARG A 66 10.66 15.76 -7.73
CA ARG A 66 11.18 16.00 -9.08
C ARG A 66 12.48 16.80 -9.07
N GLU A 67 12.77 17.52 -7.99
CA GLU A 67 14.01 18.27 -7.82
C GLU A 67 15.14 17.35 -7.37
N HIS A 68 14.82 16.28 -6.64
CA HIS A 68 15.76 15.26 -6.17
C HIS A 68 15.31 13.85 -6.60
N PRO A 69 15.35 13.53 -7.91
CA PRO A 69 14.89 12.25 -8.38
C PRO A 69 15.82 11.10 -7.94
N VAL A 70 15.24 9.96 -7.55
CA VAL A 70 16.01 8.77 -7.16
C VAL A 70 16.82 8.20 -8.35
N ARG A 71 16.27 8.29 -9.57
CA ARG A 71 16.96 7.94 -10.82
C ARG A 71 16.73 9.00 -11.88
N THR A 72 17.68 9.13 -12.80
CA THR A 72 17.65 10.13 -13.88
C THR A 72 17.01 9.61 -15.18
N ASP A 73 16.88 8.29 -15.33
CA ASP A 73 16.40 7.63 -16.55
C ASP A 73 14.89 7.35 -16.52
N VAL A 74 14.30 7.13 -15.34
CA VAL A 74 12.86 6.93 -15.15
C VAL A 74 12.38 7.59 -13.86
N MET A 75 11.11 8.02 -13.85
CA MET A 75 10.48 8.50 -12.62
C MET A 75 10.05 7.32 -11.75
N VAL A 76 10.50 7.32 -10.50
CA VAL A 76 10.07 6.39 -9.44
C VAL A 76 9.63 7.16 -8.21
N PHE A 77 8.89 6.52 -7.31
CA PHE A 77 8.60 7.09 -6.00
C PHE A 77 9.89 7.33 -5.21
N ASN A 78 9.99 8.51 -4.58
CA ASN A 78 11.04 8.82 -3.61
C ASN A 78 10.79 8.13 -2.26
N GLY A 79 9.52 7.87 -1.96
CA GLY A 79 9.13 7.12 -0.79
C GLY A 79 7.63 6.90 -0.71
N ALA A 80 7.24 6.11 0.28
CA ALA A 80 5.85 5.91 0.65
C ALA A 80 5.71 5.92 2.17
N ARG A 81 4.53 6.32 2.64
CA ARG A 81 4.15 6.31 4.05
C ARG A 81 2.90 5.46 4.19
N LEU A 82 3.03 4.37 4.92
CA LEU A 82 1.93 3.48 5.26
C LEU A 82 1.45 3.78 6.69
N LYS A 83 0.18 4.13 6.84
CA LYS A 83 -0.49 4.28 8.13
C LYS A 83 -1.43 3.10 8.33
N LEU A 84 -1.22 2.38 9.43
CA LEU A 84 -2.03 1.23 9.82
C LEU A 84 -2.91 1.61 11.00
N LEU A 85 -4.20 1.28 10.92
CA LEU A 85 -5.14 1.40 12.03
C LEU A 85 -5.54 -0.01 12.44
N LEU A 86 -5.16 -0.39 13.67
CA LEU A 86 -5.42 -1.70 14.25
C LEU A 86 -6.41 -1.53 15.40
N ASP A 87 -7.36 -2.46 15.51
CA ASP A 87 -8.39 -2.46 16.52
C ASP A 87 -8.52 -3.84 17.18
N GLY A 88 -8.87 -3.86 18.47
CA GLY A 88 -8.94 -5.09 19.29
C GLY A 88 -7.63 -5.51 19.96
N VAL A 89 -6.54 -4.77 19.78
CA VAL A 89 -5.21 -5.06 20.35
C VAL A 89 -4.73 -3.96 21.29
N THR A 90 -3.83 -4.32 22.20
CA THR A 90 -3.10 -3.33 23.00
C THR A 90 -2.06 -2.62 22.14
N ARG A 91 -1.52 -1.50 22.63
CA ARG A 91 -0.45 -0.78 21.93
C ARG A 91 0.80 -1.64 21.74
N GLU A 92 1.18 -2.40 22.75
CA GLU A 92 2.33 -3.31 22.70
C GLU A 92 2.15 -4.41 21.64
N GLN A 93 0.96 -5.00 21.57
CA GLN A 93 0.62 -5.98 20.53
C GLN A 93 0.65 -5.35 19.13
N ALA A 94 0.11 -4.14 18.98
CA ALA A 94 0.13 -3.42 17.72
C ALA A 94 1.56 -3.10 17.26
N ASP A 95 2.40 -2.60 18.16
CA ASP A 95 3.80 -2.29 17.87
C ASP A 95 4.56 -3.58 17.49
N GLY A 96 4.34 -4.68 18.21
CA GLY A 96 4.93 -5.98 17.90
C GLY A 96 4.52 -6.53 16.52
N LEU A 97 3.24 -6.38 16.15
CA LEU A 97 2.75 -6.74 14.81
C LEU A 97 3.41 -5.89 13.72
N VAL A 98 3.55 -4.57 13.94
CA VAL A 98 4.17 -3.65 12.99
C VAL A 98 5.65 -3.95 12.77
N GLU A 99 6.40 -4.26 13.84
CA GLU A 99 7.82 -4.60 13.69
C GLU A 99 8.03 -5.92 12.94
N LYS A 100 7.15 -6.91 13.14
CA LYS A 100 7.18 -8.15 12.37
C LYS A 100 6.86 -7.92 10.90
N PHE A 101 5.83 -7.10 10.62
CA PHE A 101 5.48 -6.67 9.27
C PHE A 101 6.69 -6.03 8.55
N LYS A 102 7.42 -5.12 9.21
CA LYS A 102 8.61 -4.47 8.62
C LYS A 102 9.80 -5.42 8.37
N SER A 103 9.85 -6.56 9.05
CA SER A 103 10.94 -7.54 8.92
C SER A 103 10.76 -8.55 7.78
N ARG A 104 9.65 -8.45 7.05
CA ARG A 104 9.29 -9.28 5.90
C ARG A 104 9.43 -8.48 4.61
#